data_AF-A0A1X7KM09-F1
#
_entry.id   AF-A0A1X7KM09-F1
#
_cell.length_a   1.000
_cell.length_b   1.000
_cell.length_c   1.000
_cell.angle_alpha   90.00
_cell.angle_beta   90.00
_cell.angle_gamma   90.00
#
_symmetry.space_group_name_H-M   'P 1'
#
loop_
_entity.id
_entity.type
_entity.pdbx_description
1 polymer ?
#
loop_
_entity_poly.entity_id
_entity_poly.type
_entity_poly.pdbx_seq_one_letter_code
_entity_poly.pdbx_strand_id
1 'polypeptide(L)'
;MRHVKEIGTIIEQMQAAVAAMCEQNPDFYAKYPMSLTTEADNDDIRLVTEQWQLPDDYLYFLQHYVPDKVSWNTDQYISLNLYGARELPQGQWGYNYNPVTQEDILDWPSSYLVIASDEGDPYCMDLSRGDTVIYTAEHGTGRWDFDIAYDDLASFLQSALLPSGLEEWELEEDVQQVNYCQLMLTGEGQDKLKTIMFIKKTFSCDYAQARAYLDQLPLLVYKGVEQRAAGIEAQLKSIGADYKRS
;
A
#
# COMPACT_ATOMS: atom_id res chain seq x y z
N MET A 1 -20.91 -3.95 10.97
CA MET A 1 -21.35 -5.37 10.80
C MET A 1 -21.14 -5.92 9.40
N ARG A 2 -21.28 -5.14 8.31
CA ARG A 2 -20.96 -5.63 6.95
C ARG A 2 -19.44 -5.71 6.71
N HIS A 3 -18.72 -4.62 7.01
CA HIS A 3 -17.27 -4.55 6.86
C HIS A 3 -16.47 -5.52 7.74
N VAL A 4 -16.87 -5.72 9.00
CA VAL A 4 -16.27 -6.77 9.87
C VAL A 4 -16.30 -8.17 9.24
N LYS A 5 -17.40 -8.54 8.54
CA LYS A 5 -17.48 -9.84 7.85
C LYS A 5 -16.56 -9.88 6.64
N GLU A 6 -16.48 -8.80 5.87
CA GLU A 6 -15.59 -8.68 4.71
C GLU A 6 -14.11 -8.80 5.14
N ILE A 7 -13.71 -8.11 6.21
CA ILE A 7 -12.37 -8.21 6.80
C ILE A 7 -12.09 -9.65 7.26
N GLY A 8 -13.05 -10.31 7.90
CA GLY A 8 -12.93 -11.71 8.29
C GLY A 8 -12.68 -12.65 7.10
N THR A 9 -13.40 -12.46 6.00
CA THR A 9 -13.21 -13.26 4.77
C THR A 9 -11.84 -13.01 4.13
N ILE A 10 -11.39 -11.74 4.04
CA ILE A 10 -10.06 -11.40 3.52
C ILE A 10 -8.97 -12.09 4.35
N ILE A 11 -9.14 -12.08 5.68
CA ILE A 11 -8.22 -12.72 6.62
C ILE A 11 -8.14 -14.24 6.38
N GLU A 12 -9.27 -14.92 6.27
CA GLU A 12 -9.33 -16.37 6.01
C GLU A 12 -8.65 -16.72 4.68
N GLN A 13 -8.90 -15.92 3.64
CA GLN A 13 -8.26 -16.08 2.33
C GLN A 13 -6.75 -15.89 2.40
N MET A 14 -6.27 -14.86 3.11
CA MET A 14 -4.83 -14.65 3.29
C MET A 14 -4.20 -15.82 4.05
N GLN A 15 -4.81 -16.28 5.14
CA GLN A 15 -4.27 -17.41 5.91
C GLN A 15 -4.15 -18.67 5.05
N ALA A 16 -5.17 -18.96 4.24
CA ALA A 16 -5.15 -20.07 3.29
C ALA A 16 -4.03 -19.90 2.24
N ALA A 17 -3.87 -18.69 1.70
CA ALA A 17 -2.83 -18.39 0.73
C ALA A 17 -1.42 -18.55 1.33
N VAL A 18 -1.17 -18.01 2.52
CA VAL A 18 0.11 -18.14 3.23
C VAL A 18 0.42 -19.61 3.53
N ALA A 19 -0.56 -20.39 4.00
CA ALA A 19 -0.39 -21.82 4.25
C ALA A 19 0.02 -22.56 2.96
N ALA A 20 -0.68 -22.29 1.86
CA ALA A 20 -0.38 -22.88 0.56
C ALA A 20 1.01 -22.50 0.02
N MET A 21 1.43 -21.24 0.18
CA MET A 21 2.76 -20.77 -0.24
C MET A 21 3.88 -21.42 0.61
N CYS A 22 3.67 -21.54 1.92
CA CYS A 22 4.57 -22.24 2.83
C CYS A 22 4.73 -23.72 2.45
N GLU A 23 3.65 -24.38 2.02
CA GLU A 23 3.71 -25.77 1.51
C GLU A 23 4.50 -25.88 0.20
N GLN A 24 4.34 -24.90 -0.71
CA GLN A 24 5.02 -24.90 -2.01
C GLN A 24 6.52 -24.60 -1.92
N ASN A 25 6.95 -23.70 -1.01
CA ASN A 25 8.34 -23.28 -0.89
C ASN A 25 8.84 -23.27 0.58
N PRO A 26 8.88 -24.44 1.24
CA PRO A 26 9.13 -24.52 2.68
C PRO A 26 10.52 -23.98 3.08
N ASP A 27 11.56 -24.20 2.27
CA ASP A 27 12.92 -23.72 2.56
C ASP A 27 13.06 -22.20 2.48
N PHE A 28 12.22 -21.53 1.67
CA PHE A 28 12.18 -20.08 1.56
C PHE A 28 11.45 -19.48 2.77
N TYR A 29 10.26 -19.97 3.07
CA TYR A 29 9.45 -19.49 4.19
C TYR A 29 9.97 -19.93 5.56
N ALA A 30 10.82 -20.95 5.65
CA ALA A 30 11.59 -21.23 6.85
C ALA A 30 12.63 -20.13 7.16
N LYS A 31 13.12 -19.41 6.14
CA LYS A 31 14.06 -18.29 6.28
C LYS A 31 13.34 -16.94 6.42
N TYR A 32 12.14 -16.82 5.85
CA TYR A 32 11.28 -15.64 5.91
C TYR A 32 9.88 -16.05 6.39
N PRO A 33 9.72 -16.36 7.68
CA PRO A 33 8.46 -16.85 8.20
C PRO A 33 7.38 -15.77 8.05
N MET A 34 6.28 -16.14 7.40
CA MET A 34 5.07 -15.31 7.38
C MET A 34 4.13 -15.86 8.44
N SER A 35 3.99 -15.10 9.52
CA SER A 35 3.13 -15.43 10.65
C SER A 35 1.98 -14.43 10.72
N LEU A 36 0.78 -14.97 10.78
CA LEU A 36 -0.44 -14.23 11.05
C LEU A 36 -1.02 -14.88 12.30
N THR A 37 -0.74 -14.29 13.45
CA THR A 37 -1.34 -14.79 14.68
C THR A 37 -2.80 -14.36 14.74
N THR A 38 -3.63 -15.24 15.29
CA THR A 38 -5.09 -15.10 15.32
C THR A 38 -5.58 -14.18 16.44
N GLU A 39 -4.74 -13.84 17.40
CA GLU A 39 -5.08 -12.99 18.54
C GLU A 39 -3.89 -12.11 18.90
N ALA A 40 -4.11 -10.80 18.95
CA ALA A 40 -3.13 -9.87 19.50
C ALA A 40 -3.02 -10.01 21.02
N ASP A 41 -1.88 -9.61 21.58
CA ASP A 41 -1.76 -9.51 23.03
C ASP A 41 -2.75 -8.46 23.54
N ASN A 42 -3.54 -8.83 24.56
CA ASN A 42 -4.50 -7.93 25.18
C ASN A 42 -3.84 -6.67 25.77
N ASP A 43 -2.57 -6.77 26.18
CA ASP A 43 -1.82 -5.62 26.67
C ASP A 43 -1.44 -4.66 25.53
N ASP A 44 -1.08 -5.17 24.35
CA ASP A 44 -0.78 -4.35 23.17
C ASP A 44 -2.04 -3.62 22.67
N ILE A 45 -3.17 -4.32 22.61
CA ILE A 45 -4.46 -3.70 22.26
C ILE A 45 -4.86 -2.63 23.26
N ARG A 46 -4.64 -2.86 24.55
CA ARG A 46 -4.93 -1.86 25.59
C ARG A 46 -4.08 -0.62 25.40
N LEU A 47 -2.76 -0.77 25.19
CA LEU A 47 -1.86 0.36 24.96
C LEU A 47 -2.29 1.22 23.77
N VAL A 48 -2.64 0.57 22.66
CA VAL A 48 -3.13 1.25 21.45
C VAL A 48 -4.44 1.98 21.71
N THR A 49 -5.41 1.34 22.35
CA THR A 49 -6.74 1.93 22.60
C THR A 49 -6.75 2.99 23.71
N GLU A 50 -5.76 3.01 24.60
CA GLU A 50 -5.50 4.12 25.53
C GLU A 50 -4.95 5.36 24.81
N GLN A 51 -4.16 5.15 23.75
CA GLN A 51 -3.51 6.24 23.01
C GLN A 51 -4.36 6.81 21.88
N TRP A 52 -5.14 5.96 21.18
CA TRP A 52 -5.94 6.37 20.03
C TRP A 52 -7.38 5.87 20.11
N GLN A 53 -8.33 6.71 19.67
CA GLN A 53 -9.69 6.30 19.39
C GLN A 53 -9.76 5.73 17.98
N LEU A 54 -9.78 4.40 17.88
CA LEU A 54 -9.75 3.70 16.59
C LEU A 54 -11.16 3.45 16.04
N PRO A 55 -11.34 3.47 14.71
CA PRO A 55 -12.56 2.95 14.09
C PRO A 55 -12.76 1.46 14.43
N ASP A 56 -14.02 1.05 14.63
CA ASP A 56 -14.38 -0.32 15.03
C ASP A 56 -13.78 -1.39 14.09
N ASP A 57 -13.80 -1.13 12.78
CA ASP A 57 -13.28 -2.07 11.78
C ASP A 57 -11.75 -2.25 11.90
N TYR A 58 -11.02 -1.18 12.23
CA TYR A 58 -9.58 -1.26 12.43
C TYR A 58 -9.21 -1.88 13.78
N LEU A 59 -9.96 -1.56 14.84
CA LEU A 59 -9.80 -2.22 16.13
C LEU A 59 -10.04 -3.73 16.02
N TYR A 60 -11.10 -4.13 15.30
CA TYR A 60 -11.37 -5.54 15.03
C TYR A 60 -10.20 -6.19 14.28
N PHE A 61 -9.68 -5.54 13.24
CA PHE A 61 -8.49 -6.01 12.54
C PHE A 61 -7.30 -6.20 13.50
N LEU A 62 -6.96 -5.21 14.33
CA LEU A 62 -5.85 -5.32 15.27
C LEU A 62 -6.04 -6.42 16.33
N GLN A 63 -7.26 -6.60 16.85
CA GLN A 63 -7.56 -7.62 17.86
C GLN A 63 -7.40 -9.03 17.33
N HIS A 64 -7.81 -9.24 16.09
CA HIS A 64 -7.85 -10.56 15.46
C HIS A 64 -6.64 -10.84 14.58
N TYR A 65 -5.75 -9.87 14.41
CA TYR A 65 -4.67 -9.96 13.43
C TYR A 65 -3.41 -9.19 13.86
N VAL A 66 -2.30 -9.92 13.96
CA VAL A 66 -0.96 -9.33 14.09
C VAL A 66 -0.09 -9.81 12.94
N PRO A 67 0.19 -8.97 11.94
CA PRO A 67 1.31 -9.23 11.04
C PRO A 67 2.61 -8.97 11.82
N ASP A 68 3.31 -10.02 12.26
CA ASP A 68 4.64 -9.86 12.90
C ASP A 68 5.61 -9.11 11.95
N LYS A 69 5.52 -9.46 10.66
CA LYS A 69 6.07 -8.72 9.52
C LYS A 69 5.50 -9.35 8.26
N VAL A 70 4.79 -8.56 7.47
CA VAL A 70 4.29 -8.99 6.17
C VAL A 70 5.02 -8.15 5.13
N SER A 71 6.06 -8.72 4.51
CA SER A 71 6.81 -8.10 3.42
C SER A 71 6.62 -8.94 2.16
N TRP A 72 5.67 -8.57 1.33
CA TRP A 72 5.56 -9.08 -0.03
C TRP A 72 6.17 -8.07 -0.98
N ASN A 73 6.89 -8.57 -1.98
CA ASN A 73 7.08 -7.82 -3.22
C ASN A 73 5.90 -8.20 -4.11
N THR A 74 4.91 -7.31 -4.17
CA THR A 74 3.88 -7.39 -5.22
C THR A 74 4.23 -6.35 -6.26
N ASP A 75 3.65 -6.42 -7.47
CA ASP A 75 3.75 -5.32 -8.43
C ASP A 75 3.23 -3.96 -7.88
N GLN A 76 2.55 -3.98 -6.72
CA GLN A 76 1.89 -2.83 -6.11
C GLN A 76 2.68 -2.19 -4.97
N TYR A 77 3.55 -2.92 -4.29
CA TYR A 77 4.34 -2.43 -3.15
C TYR A 77 5.80 -2.84 -3.28
N ILE A 78 6.72 -1.93 -2.98
CA ILE A 78 8.16 -2.21 -3.06
C ILE A 78 8.57 -3.07 -1.85
N SER A 79 8.14 -2.66 -0.66
CA SER A 79 8.46 -3.28 0.63
C SER A 79 7.45 -2.80 1.67
N LEU A 80 6.21 -3.28 1.55
CA LEU A 80 5.16 -2.93 2.51
C LEU A 80 5.50 -3.49 3.90
N ASN A 81 5.32 -2.65 4.92
CA ASN A 81 5.35 -3.02 6.32
C ASN A 81 4.01 -2.61 6.94
N LEU A 82 3.13 -3.58 7.18
CA LEU A 82 1.86 -3.38 7.87
C LEU A 82 2.06 -3.47 9.38
N TYR A 83 1.50 -2.54 10.15
CA TYR A 83 1.69 -2.49 11.60
C TYR A 83 0.55 -3.19 12.35
N GLY A 84 0.90 -4.19 13.16
CA GLY A 84 0.04 -4.76 14.18
C GLY A 84 -0.03 -3.87 15.43
N ALA A 85 -0.84 -4.26 16.43
CA ALA A 85 -1.05 -3.45 17.63
C ALA A 85 0.26 -3.15 18.38
N ARG A 86 1.17 -4.11 18.40
CA ARG A 86 2.48 -4.00 19.05
C ARG A 86 3.40 -3.00 18.36
N GLU A 87 3.45 -3.03 17.03
CA GLU A 87 4.34 -2.21 16.21
C GLU A 87 3.77 -0.81 15.98
N LEU A 88 2.46 -0.62 16.11
CA LEU A 88 1.76 0.61 15.77
C LEU A 88 2.39 1.87 16.41
N PRO A 89 2.78 1.89 17.71
CA PRO A 89 3.44 3.06 18.30
C PRO A 89 4.81 3.37 17.69
N GLN A 90 5.61 2.35 17.37
CA GLN A 90 6.90 2.55 16.71
C GLN A 90 6.72 2.91 15.23
N GLY A 91 5.66 2.44 14.59
CA GLY A 91 5.30 2.76 13.21
C GLY A 91 5.01 4.24 12.99
N GLN A 92 4.80 5.02 14.05
CA GLN A 92 4.63 6.47 13.95
C GLN A 92 5.95 7.27 13.96
N TRP A 93 7.07 6.60 14.27
CA TRP A 93 8.37 7.26 14.39
C TRP A 93 8.83 7.81 13.03
N GLY A 94 9.18 9.10 13.02
CA GLY A 94 9.55 9.82 11.79
C GLY A 94 8.37 10.42 11.04
N TYR A 95 7.13 10.09 11.42
CA TYR A 95 5.91 10.70 10.88
C TYR A 95 5.32 11.68 11.87
N ASN A 96 4.67 11.19 12.94
CA ASN A 96 4.02 12.04 13.94
C ASN A 96 4.90 12.29 15.17
N TYR A 97 5.94 11.49 15.38
CA TYR A 97 6.77 11.53 16.58
C TYR A 97 8.24 11.33 16.24
N ASN A 98 9.10 12.15 16.83
CA ASN A 98 10.55 12.02 16.71
C ASN A 98 11.12 11.31 17.95
N PRO A 99 11.59 10.05 17.84
CA PRO A 99 12.09 9.31 19.00
C PRO A 99 13.43 9.83 19.54
N VAL A 100 14.17 10.64 18.77
CA VAL A 100 15.45 11.21 19.18
C VAL A 100 15.24 12.46 20.03
N THR A 101 14.36 13.37 19.60
CA THR A 101 14.05 14.60 20.36
C THR A 101 12.94 14.38 21.38
N GLN A 102 12.17 13.30 21.27
CA GLN A 102 10.99 12.98 22.09
C GLN A 102 9.87 14.02 21.96
N GLU A 103 9.64 14.49 20.74
CA GLU A 103 8.68 15.54 20.43
C GLU A 103 7.79 15.13 19.26
N ASP A 104 6.57 15.65 19.26
CA ASP A 104 5.65 15.52 18.13
C ASP A 104 6.17 16.33 16.93
N ILE A 105 6.01 15.76 15.73
CA ILE A 105 6.42 16.41 14.49
C ILE A 105 5.26 17.29 14.02
N LEU A 106 5.44 18.61 14.14
CA LEU A 106 4.37 19.60 13.89
C LEU A 106 3.88 19.64 12.44
N ASP A 107 4.71 19.23 11.47
CA ASP A 107 4.36 19.20 10.05
C ASP A 107 3.47 18.00 9.68
N TRP A 108 3.24 17.06 10.61
CA TRP A 108 2.33 15.93 10.44
C TRP A 108 0.93 16.25 10.98
N PRO A 109 -0.15 15.86 10.27
CA PRO A 109 -1.50 16.05 10.80
C PRO A 109 -1.73 15.20 12.06
N SER A 110 -2.04 15.83 13.19
CA SER A 110 -2.13 15.13 14.49
C SER A 110 -3.23 14.07 14.58
N SER A 111 -4.24 14.13 13.71
CA SER A 111 -5.30 13.11 13.64
C SER A 111 -4.95 11.92 12.75
N TYR A 112 -3.84 11.98 12.01
CA TYR A 112 -3.45 10.94 11.07
C TYR A 112 -2.63 9.87 11.79
N LEU A 113 -3.12 8.63 11.72
CA LEU A 113 -2.47 7.44 12.25
C LEU A 113 -1.88 6.61 11.10
N VAL A 114 -0.57 6.39 11.12
CA VAL A 114 0.09 5.52 10.13
C VAL A 114 -0.17 4.06 10.47
N ILE A 115 -0.70 3.29 9.53
CA ILE A 115 -1.02 1.87 9.71
C ILE A 115 -0.11 0.95 8.89
N ALA A 116 0.53 1.48 7.84
CA ALA A 116 1.56 0.79 7.10
C ALA A 116 2.56 1.78 6.50
N SER A 117 3.72 1.27 6.08
CA SER A 117 4.72 2.03 5.31
C SER A 117 5.27 1.22 4.16
N ASP A 118 5.40 1.83 2.99
CA ASP A 118 6.13 1.28 1.85
C ASP A 118 7.35 2.17 1.56
N GLU A 119 8.55 1.71 1.93
CA GLU A 119 9.81 2.46 1.74
C GLU A 119 9.77 3.93 2.23
N GLY A 120 9.02 4.21 3.30
CA GLY A 120 8.86 5.56 3.86
C GLY A 120 7.61 6.32 3.40
N ASP A 121 6.88 5.82 2.39
CA ASP A 121 5.56 6.33 2.03
C ASP A 121 4.51 5.78 3.01
N PRO A 122 3.80 6.62 3.77
CA PRO A 122 2.83 6.16 4.75
C PRO A 122 1.51 5.75 4.08
N TYR A 123 0.86 4.76 4.66
CA TYR A 123 -0.58 4.53 4.53
C TYR A 123 -1.22 4.82 5.87
N CYS A 124 -2.17 5.75 5.91
CA CYS A 124 -2.67 6.32 7.15
C CYS A 124 -4.18 6.58 7.14
N MET A 125 -4.77 6.61 8.32
CA MET A 125 -6.19 6.96 8.53
C MET A 125 -6.29 8.28 9.29
N ASP A 126 -7.23 9.13 8.90
CA ASP A 126 -7.60 10.30 9.69
C ASP A 126 -8.64 9.92 10.74
N LEU A 127 -8.20 9.74 11.98
CA LEU A 127 -9.04 9.30 13.10
C LEU A 127 -10.17 10.29 13.43
N SER A 128 -10.06 11.55 13.00
CA SER A 128 -11.10 12.56 13.26
C SER A 128 -12.39 12.32 12.45
N ARG A 129 -12.32 11.52 11.38
CA ARG A 129 -13.45 11.23 10.48
C ARG A 129 -14.35 10.11 10.99
N GLY A 130 -13.77 9.17 11.73
CA GLY A 130 -14.45 7.95 12.18
C GLY A 130 -14.75 6.93 11.07
N ASP A 131 -14.28 7.16 9.84
CA ASP A 131 -14.28 6.18 8.75
C ASP A 131 -12.89 5.56 8.56
N THR A 132 -12.76 4.67 7.57
CA THR A 132 -11.54 3.89 7.32
C THR A 132 -10.91 4.19 5.95
N VAL A 133 -11.13 5.38 5.40
CA VAL A 133 -10.45 5.83 4.19
C VAL A 133 -8.94 5.82 4.43
N ILE A 134 -8.18 5.26 3.49
CA ILE A 134 -6.73 5.17 3.59
C ILE A 134 -6.10 6.25 2.72
N TYR A 135 -5.28 7.10 3.35
CA TYR A 135 -4.51 8.15 2.70
C TYR A 135 -3.05 7.72 2.52
N THR A 136 -2.41 8.22 1.48
CA THR A 136 -0.96 8.06 1.26
C THR A 136 -0.32 9.37 0.81
N ALA A 137 0.98 9.49 0.98
CA ALA A 137 1.77 10.63 0.53
C ALA A 137 3.18 10.19 0.15
N GLU A 138 3.80 10.85 -0.83
CA GLU A 138 5.20 10.59 -1.19
C GLU A 138 6.13 11.27 -0.18
N HIS A 139 6.99 10.47 0.46
CA HIS A 139 8.01 10.97 1.37
C HIS A 139 9.11 11.74 0.62
N GLY A 140 9.88 12.55 1.35
CA GLY A 140 11.04 13.26 0.78
C GLY A 140 10.70 14.45 -0.14
N THR A 141 9.42 14.76 -0.35
CA THR A 141 8.95 15.90 -1.17
C THR A 141 9.03 17.25 -0.45
N GLY A 142 9.41 17.26 0.83
CA GLY A 142 9.57 18.46 1.68
C GLY A 142 8.29 18.94 2.35
N ARG A 143 7.14 18.34 2.05
CA ARG A 143 5.85 18.53 2.75
C ARG A 143 4.98 17.30 2.54
N TRP A 144 4.04 17.03 3.45
CA TRP A 144 3.06 15.97 3.24
C TRP A 144 1.88 16.46 2.39
N ASP A 145 1.65 15.82 1.25
CA ASP A 145 0.53 16.08 0.34
C ASP A 145 -0.23 14.76 0.17
N PHE A 146 -1.35 14.63 0.89
CA PHE A 146 -2.06 13.35 1.03
C PHE A 146 -3.09 13.16 -0.08
N ASP A 147 -3.01 12.01 -0.74
CA ASP A 147 -4.02 11.49 -1.68
C ASP A 147 -4.79 10.33 -1.03
N ILE A 148 -6.02 10.09 -1.49
CA ILE A 148 -6.75 8.86 -1.15
C ILE A 148 -6.11 7.70 -1.91
N ALA A 149 -5.65 6.69 -1.17
CA ALA A 149 -5.12 5.43 -1.70
C ALA A 149 -6.22 4.38 -1.86
N TYR A 150 -7.08 4.24 -0.84
CA TYR A 150 -8.18 3.28 -0.80
C TYR A 150 -9.41 3.91 -0.13
N ASP A 151 -10.59 3.52 -0.61
CA ASP A 151 -11.87 4.03 -0.10
C ASP A 151 -12.19 3.50 1.31
N ASP A 152 -11.64 2.35 1.69
CA ASP A 152 -11.83 1.74 3.00
C ASP A 152 -10.68 0.77 3.37
N LEU A 153 -10.65 0.37 4.65
CA LEU A 153 -9.67 -0.57 5.20
C LEU A 153 -9.74 -1.94 4.51
N ALA A 154 -10.93 -2.43 4.15
CA ALA A 154 -11.08 -3.74 3.53
C ALA A 154 -10.38 -3.79 2.17
N SER A 155 -10.55 -2.75 1.34
CA SER A 155 -9.92 -2.59 0.04
C SER A 155 -8.39 -2.53 0.15
N PHE A 156 -7.89 -1.81 1.16
CA PHE A 156 -6.46 -1.76 1.43
C PHE A 156 -5.92 -3.13 1.87
N LEU A 157 -6.55 -3.79 2.83
CA LEU A 157 -6.12 -5.10 3.31
C LEU A 157 -6.19 -6.15 2.21
N GLN A 158 -7.22 -6.14 1.35
CA GLN A 158 -7.31 -7.04 0.21
C GLN A 158 -6.09 -6.88 -0.72
N SER A 159 -5.70 -5.64 -1.01
CA SER A 159 -4.52 -5.35 -1.81
C SER A 159 -3.20 -5.71 -1.09
N ALA A 160 -3.10 -5.41 0.21
CA ALA A 160 -1.89 -5.60 1.00
C ALA A 160 -1.62 -7.06 1.42
N LEU A 161 -2.68 -7.87 1.53
CA LEU A 161 -2.63 -9.21 2.11
C LEU A 161 -2.83 -10.32 1.08
N LEU A 162 -3.50 -10.07 -0.04
CA LEU A 162 -3.69 -11.10 -1.06
C LEU A 162 -2.59 -11.00 -2.13
N PRO A 163 -1.78 -12.04 -2.33
CA PRO A 163 -0.78 -12.06 -3.39
C PRO A 163 -1.44 -11.93 -4.77
N SER A 164 -0.83 -11.12 -5.64
CA SER A 164 -1.18 -11.04 -7.06
C SER A 164 -0.98 -12.42 -7.71
N GLY A 165 -2.07 -13.06 -8.17
CA GLY A 165 -2.06 -14.40 -8.75
C GLY A 165 -3.03 -15.41 -8.11
N LEU A 166 -3.70 -15.06 -7.01
CA LEU A 166 -4.82 -15.85 -6.47
C LEU A 166 -6.06 -15.88 -7.38
N GLU A 167 -6.09 -15.07 -8.44
CA GLU A 167 -7.15 -15.06 -9.47
C GLU A 167 -7.32 -16.41 -10.18
N GLU A 168 -6.32 -17.31 -10.14
CA GLU A 168 -6.41 -18.65 -10.73
C GLU A 168 -6.92 -19.73 -9.76
N TRP A 169 -7.11 -19.43 -8.48
CA TRP A 169 -7.65 -20.39 -7.51
C TRP A 169 -9.12 -20.07 -7.26
N GLU A 170 -10.00 -20.86 -7.88
CA GLU A 170 -11.46 -20.78 -7.86
C GLU A 170 -12.03 -20.27 -6.53
N LEU A 171 -12.33 -18.98 -6.47
CA LEU A 171 -13.15 -18.39 -5.41
C LEU A 171 -14.48 -17.97 -6.02
N GLU A 172 -15.55 -18.46 -5.38
CA GLU A 172 -16.93 -18.31 -5.80
C GLU A 172 -17.30 -16.86 -6.14
N GLU A 173 -18.03 -16.71 -7.24
CA GLU A 173 -18.45 -15.47 -7.88
C GLU A 173 -19.29 -14.59 -6.95
N ASP A 174 -18.70 -13.78 -6.07
CA ASP A 174 -19.41 -12.65 -5.43
C ASP A 174 -18.52 -11.51 -4.89
N VAL A 175 -17.20 -11.54 -5.13
CA VAL A 175 -16.32 -10.39 -4.82
C VAL A 175 -16.23 -9.50 -6.07
N GLN A 176 -16.68 -8.26 -5.97
CA GLN A 176 -16.68 -7.30 -7.08
C GLN A 176 -15.30 -7.21 -7.73
N GLN A 177 -15.24 -7.52 -9.03
CA GLN A 177 -14.06 -7.42 -9.87
C GLN A 177 -13.51 -5.98 -9.83
N VAL A 178 -12.42 -5.75 -9.10
CA VAL A 178 -11.66 -4.50 -9.21
C VAL A 178 -10.74 -4.65 -10.42
N ASN A 179 -11.19 -4.19 -11.58
CA ASN A 179 -10.38 -4.22 -12.80
C ASN A 179 -9.20 -3.23 -12.66
N TYR A 180 -7.99 -3.75 -12.51
CA TYR A 180 -6.76 -2.97 -12.54
C TYR A 180 -6.34 -2.69 -13.99
N CYS A 181 -5.71 -1.54 -14.21
CA CYS A 181 -5.19 -1.13 -15.50
C CYS A 181 -3.70 -0.78 -15.42
N GLN A 182 -2.99 -1.06 -16.50
CA GLN A 182 -1.58 -0.79 -16.68
C GLN A 182 -1.39 0.23 -17.80
N LEU A 183 -0.47 1.17 -17.60
CA LEU A 183 0.03 2.06 -18.65
C LEU A 183 1.53 1.83 -18.81
N MET A 184 1.94 1.42 -20.01
CA MET A 184 3.34 1.21 -20.35
C MET A 184 3.75 2.20 -21.43
N LEU A 185 4.85 2.92 -21.25
CA LEU A 185 5.52 3.59 -22.36
C LEU A 185 6.05 2.54 -23.32
N THR A 186 5.83 2.75 -24.62
CA THR A 186 6.27 1.84 -25.68
C THR A 186 7.22 2.51 -26.67
N GLY A 187 7.41 3.83 -26.55
CA GLY A 187 8.22 4.64 -27.46
C GLY A 187 8.54 6.00 -26.87
N GLU A 188 9.38 6.75 -27.58
CA GLU A 188 9.76 8.11 -27.19
C GLU A 188 8.66 9.15 -27.44
N GLY A 189 7.69 8.84 -28.30
CA GLY A 189 6.61 9.76 -28.68
C GLY A 189 7.08 10.94 -29.53
N GLN A 190 6.19 11.92 -29.69
CA GLN A 190 6.45 13.12 -30.49
C GLN A 190 7.41 14.10 -29.81
N ASP A 191 7.43 14.13 -28.48
CA ASP A 191 8.26 15.05 -27.69
C ASP A 191 9.10 14.26 -26.68
N LYS A 192 10.22 13.74 -27.17
CA LYS A 192 11.18 12.93 -26.40
C LYS A 192 11.59 13.60 -25.08
N LEU A 193 11.81 14.91 -25.08
CA LEU A 193 12.23 15.62 -23.87
C LEU A 193 11.12 15.62 -22.82
N LYS A 194 9.86 15.81 -23.21
CA LYS A 194 8.75 15.71 -22.26
C LYS A 194 8.52 14.30 -21.76
N THR A 195 8.70 13.28 -22.61
CA THR A 195 8.66 11.88 -22.18
C THR A 195 9.74 11.58 -21.14
N ILE A 196 10.98 12.07 -21.35
CA ILE A 196 12.06 11.94 -20.36
C ILE A 196 11.72 12.68 -19.06
N MET A 197 11.15 13.89 -19.13
CA MET A 197 10.73 14.64 -17.93
C MET A 197 9.59 13.96 -17.19
N PHE A 198 8.68 13.30 -17.91
CA PHE A 198 7.63 12.49 -17.31
C PHE A 198 8.25 11.31 -16.56
N ILE A 199 9.12 10.51 -17.18
CA ILE A 199 9.83 9.40 -16.51
C ILE A 199 10.60 9.91 -15.30
N LYS A 200 11.33 11.02 -15.44
CA LYS A 200 12.07 11.64 -14.35
C LYS A 200 11.18 11.96 -13.14
N LYS A 201 9.97 12.48 -13.40
CA LYS A 201 8.99 12.79 -12.36
C LYS A 201 8.37 11.51 -11.78
N THR A 202 7.98 10.56 -12.61
CA THR A 202 7.30 9.33 -12.21
C THR A 202 8.19 8.41 -11.36
N PHE A 203 9.50 8.38 -11.62
CA PHE A 203 10.46 7.54 -10.89
C PHE A 203 11.38 8.34 -9.97
N SER A 204 11.09 9.64 -9.76
CA SER A 204 11.89 10.55 -8.92
C SER A 204 13.42 10.44 -9.16
N CYS A 205 13.83 10.29 -10.42
CA CYS A 205 15.21 10.00 -10.81
C CYS A 205 15.91 11.22 -11.45
N ASP A 206 17.20 11.07 -11.80
CA ASP A 206 17.92 12.10 -12.57
C ASP A 206 17.70 11.96 -14.09
N TYR A 207 18.19 12.95 -14.86
CA TYR A 207 18.01 12.95 -16.32
C TYR A 207 18.71 11.79 -17.02
N ALA A 208 19.88 11.35 -16.53
CA ALA A 208 20.63 10.25 -17.12
C ALA A 208 19.90 8.92 -16.90
N GLN A 209 19.37 8.71 -15.69
CA GLN A 209 18.54 7.56 -15.33
C GLN A 209 17.23 7.55 -16.12
N ALA A 210 16.52 8.68 -16.21
CA ALA A 210 15.30 8.79 -16.99
C ALA A 210 15.51 8.46 -18.47
N ARG A 211 16.66 8.86 -19.04
CA ARG A 211 17.04 8.47 -20.40
C ARG A 211 17.35 6.98 -20.51
N ALA A 212 18.04 6.40 -19.53
CA ALA A 212 18.34 4.97 -19.50
C ALA A 212 17.06 4.11 -19.43
N TYR A 213 16.04 4.56 -18.70
CA TYR A 213 14.72 3.90 -18.69
C TYR A 213 14.02 3.98 -20.04
N LEU A 214 14.11 5.13 -20.73
CA LEU A 214 13.55 5.27 -22.08
C LEU A 214 14.28 4.39 -23.12
N ASP A 215 15.55 4.05 -22.89
CA ASP A 215 16.30 3.12 -23.73
C ASP A 215 15.93 1.64 -23.45
N GLN A 216 15.14 1.36 -22.40
CA GLN A 216 14.74 0.00 -21.94
C GLN A 216 13.23 -0.25 -22.06
N LEU A 217 12.58 0.32 -23.07
CA LEU A 217 11.16 0.12 -23.33
C LEU A 217 10.81 -1.36 -23.66
N PRO A 218 9.58 -1.83 -23.36
CA PRO A 218 8.46 -1.06 -22.79
C PRO A 218 8.60 -0.88 -21.28
N LEU A 219 8.25 0.31 -20.79
CA LEU A 219 8.44 0.73 -19.40
C LEU A 219 7.08 0.91 -18.73
N LEU A 220 6.80 0.14 -17.68
CA LEU A 220 5.58 0.33 -16.87
C LEU A 220 5.67 1.66 -16.13
N VAL A 221 4.75 2.58 -16.39
CA VAL A 221 4.72 3.91 -15.75
C VAL A 221 3.53 4.09 -14.80
N TYR A 222 2.56 3.19 -14.85
CA TYR A 222 1.45 3.15 -13.91
C TYR A 222 0.78 1.77 -13.90
N LYS A 223 0.41 1.28 -12.72
CA LYS A 223 -0.50 0.14 -12.52
C LYS A 223 -1.44 0.51 -11.36
N GLY A 224 -2.75 0.43 -11.55
CA GLY A 224 -3.70 0.79 -10.50
C GLY A 224 -5.14 0.89 -10.97
N VAL A 225 -5.99 1.54 -10.16
CA VAL A 225 -7.43 1.69 -10.45
C VAL A 225 -7.68 2.61 -11.65
N GLU A 226 -8.73 2.29 -12.42
CA GLU A 226 -9.13 2.95 -13.67
C GLU A 226 -9.19 4.49 -13.56
N GLN A 227 -9.70 4.99 -12.42
CA GLN A 227 -9.91 6.42 -12.19
C GLN A 227 -8.60 7.22 -12.13
N ARG A 228 -7.53 6.67 -11.54
CA ARG A 228 -6.22 7.35 -11.44
C ARG A 228 -5.39 7.13 -12.71
N ALA A 229 -5.54 6.00 -13.40
CA ALA A 229 -5.00 5.85 -14.75
C ALA A 229 -5.52 6.91 -15.71
N ALA A 230 -6.79 7.33 -15.62
CA ALA A 230 -7.33 8.34 -16.52
C ALA A 230 -6.53 9.65 -16.47
N GLY A 231 -6.08 10.07 -15.28
CA GLY A 231 -5.25 11.26 -15.10
C GLY A 231 -3.86 11.13 -15.72
N ILE A 232 -3.21 9.98 -15.49
CA ILE A 232 -1.87 9.70 -16.05
C ILE A 232 -1.94 9.51 -17.56
N GLU A 233 -2.97 8.84 -18.06
CA GLU A 233 -3.22 8.67 -19.49
C GLU A 233 -3.46 10.01 -20.18
N ALA A 234 -4.23 10.92 -19.56
CA ALA A 234 -4.40 12.28 -20.08
C ALA A 234 -3.06 13.03 -20.14
N GLN A 235 -2.20 12.85 -19.13
CA GLN A 235 -0.86 13.44 -19.14
C GLN A 235 0.01 12.86 -20.26
N LEU A 236 0.06 11.53 -20.43
CA LEU A 236 0.77 10.85 -21.51
C LEU A 236 0.30 11.33 -22.90
N LYS A 237 -1.02 11.45 -23.11
CA LYS A 237 -1.60 12.05 -24.33
C LYS A 237 -1.14 13.50 -24.53
N SER A 238 -1.16 14.31 -23.48
CA SER A 238 -0.82 15.74 -23.56
C SER A 238 0.65 16.00 -23.93
N ILE A 239 1.56 15.10 -23.51
CA ILE A 239 2.98 15.16 -23.85
C ILE A 239 3.30 14.45 -25.17
N GLY A 240 2.32 13.78 -25.78
CA GLY A 240 2.49 13.04 -27.03
C GLY A 240 3.37 11.80 -26.90
N ALA A 241 3.37 11.13 -25.74
CA ALA A 241 4.14 9.92 -25.50
C ALA A 241 3.48 8.70 -26.19
N ASP A 242 4.29 7.76 -26.66
CA ASP A 242 3.81 6.46 -27.14
C ASP A 242 3.60 5.54 -25.94
N TYR A 243 2.37 5.06 -25.75
CA TYR A 243 2.04 4.17 -24.64
C TYR A 243 0.99 3.12 -25.02
N LYS A 244 0.94 2.05 -24.24
CA LYS A 244 -0.08 0.99 -24.31
C LYS A 244 -0.81 0.93 -22.97
N ARG A 245 -2.13 0.77 -23.05
CA ARG A 245 -2.99 0.42 -21.91
C ARG A 245 -3.33 -1.08 -21.97
N SER A 246 -3.29 -1.77 -20.85
CA SER A 246 -3.75 -3.16 -20.70
C SER A 246 -4.45 -3.39 -19.37
#